data_AF-A0A7S3ZUT0-F1
#
_entry.id   AF-A0A7S3ZUT0-F1
#
_cell.length_a   1.000
_cell.length_b   1.000
_cell.length_c   1.000
_cell.angle_alpha   90.00
_cell.angle_beta   90.00
_cell.angle_gamma   90.00
#
_symmetry.space_group_name_H-M   'P 1'
#
loop_
_entity.id
_entity.type
_entity.pdbx_description
1 polymer ?
#
loop_
_entity_poly.entity_id
_entity_poly.type
_entity_poly.pdbx_seq_one_letter_code
_entity_poly.pdbx_strand_id
1 'polypeptide(L)'
;MARARHGTPRGRPPLLSPELRQQGWSMQSEEGEWYYVGRVITRDRPSRGWPAAQLLGRDQADELYKEAVAVAVAKCAKDTAGQTCYICYGEGDEDGLVRGCACRGESGIAHISCLAEQARRLVVHAEAEARDLDDDALDAAWKRWCICGLCEQDYHGVVSCALGWACWKTYLDRPETEPVLSGAMSLLGNGLHEVGHLADALSVREADLAMMRRHGASEENILAAQSALAIACAAVRDLEKALSMERDVYSGRLRLHGEEHPQTLIAANNYASRLV
;
A
#
# COMPACT_ATOMS: atom_id res chain seq x y z
N MET A 1 6.26 -13.20 -19.60
CA MET A 1 7.10 -12.53 -20.63
C MET A 1 6.17 -11.74 -21.54
N ALA A 2 6.35 -10.43 -21.70
CA ALA A 2 5.56 -9.65 -22.64
C ALA A 2 6.24 -9.70 -24.02
N ARG A 3 5.54 -10.19 -25.06
CA ARG A 3 6.03 -10.16 -26.45
C ARG A 3 5.42 -8.93 -27.13
N ALA A 4 6.23 -7.93 -27.47
CA ALA A 4 5.79 -6.82 -28.32
C ALA A 4 6.10 -7.17 -29.78
N ARG A 5 5.07 -7.13 -30.66
CA ARG A 5 5.22 -7.40 -32.10
C ARG A 5 5.67 -6.14 -32.82
N HIS A 6 6.87 -6.16 -33.40
CA HIS A 6 7.23 -5.38 -34.58
C HIS A 6 8.27 -6.14 -35.40
N GLY A 7 7.87 -6.69 -36.54
CA GLY A 7 8.78 -7.30 -37.51
C GLY A 7 8.26 -7.06 -38.92
N THR A 8 9.02 -6.33 -39.72
CA THR A 8 8.89 -6.35 -41.19
C THR A 8 9.42 -7.70 -41.71
N PRO A 9 8.88 -8.25 -42.81
CA PRO A 9 9.29 -9.57 -43.27
C PRO A 9 10.67 -9.53 -43.94
N ARG A 10 11.54 -10.45 -43.52
CA ARG A 10 12.79 -10.88 -44.17
C ARG A 10 13.84 -9.78 -44.40
N GLY A 11 14.82 -9.73 -43.49
CA GLY A 11 15.99 -8.87 -43.60
C GLY A 11 16.91 -8.98 -42.40
N ARG A 12 18.04 -8.23 -42.44
CA ARG A 12 18.98 -8.10 -41.32
C ARG A 12 18.24 -7.81 -40.01
N PRO A 13 18.69 -8.36 -38.87
CA PRO A 13 18.09 -8.07 -37.58
C PRO A 13 18.03 -6.55 -37.33
N PRO A 14 16.87 -5.99 -36.93
CA PRO A 14 16.80 -4.58 -36.56
C PRO A 14 17.73 -4.30 -35.38
N LEU A 15 18.36 -3.12 -35.38
CA LEU A 15 19.28 -2.74 -34.30
C LEU A 15 18.49 -2.49 -33.02
N LEU A 16 18.78 -3.28 -31.98
CA LEU A 16 18.31 -3.04 -30.62
C LEU A 16 18.93 -1.73 -30.10
N SER A 17 18.11 -0.72 -29.81
CA SER A 17 18.60 0.58 -29.34
C SER A 17 19.33 0.44 -27.98
N PRO A 18 20.26 1.35 -27.65
CA PRO A 18 20.92 1.38 -26.36
C PRO A 18 19.93 1.44 -25.18
N GLU A 19 18.81 2.16 -25.32
CA GLU A 19 17.79 2.24 -24.26
C GLU A 19 17.11 0.89 -24.02
N LEU A 20 16.78 0.14 -25.07
CA LEU A 20 16.16 -1.18 -24.95
C LEU A 20 17.12 -2.20 -24.33
N ARG A 21 18.42 -2.12 -24.63
CA ARG A 21 19.45 -2.95 -23.97
C ARG A 21 19.54 -2.66 -22.46
N GLN A 22 19.49 -1.40 -22.06
CA GLN A 22 19.51 -1.01 -20.65
C GLN A 22 18.26 -1.49 -19.89
N GLN A 23 17.12 -1.59 -20.59
CA GLN A 23 15.86 -2.11 -20.04
C GLN A 23 15.77 -3.65 -20.07
N GLY A 24 16.88 -4.35 -20.33
CA GLY A 24 16.94 -5.82 -20.29
C GLY A 24 16.18 -6.51 -21.43
N TRP A 25 15.94 -5.81 -22.54
CA TRP A 25 15.42 -6.42 -23.75
C TRP A 25 16.51 -7.16 -24.50
N SER A 26 16.18 -8.34 -25.00
CA SER A 26 17.01 -9.16 -25.86
C SER A 26 16.26 -9.42 -27.17
N MET A 27 17.00 -9.75 -28.23
CA MET A 27 16.39 -10.07 -29.52
C MET A 27 16.50 -11.57 -29.76
N GLN A 28 15.39 -12.19 -30.16
CA GLN A 28 15.29 -13.62 -30.48
C GLN A 28 14.72 -13.78 -31.89
N SER A 29 15.03 -14.89 -32.56
CA SER A 29 14.43 -15.25 -33.84
C SER A 29 13.62 -16.54 -33.72
N GLU A 30 12.40 -16.54 -34.23
CA GLU A 30 11.51 -17.72 -34.31
C GLU A 30 10.96 -17.75 -35.74
N GLU A 31 11.05 -18.89 -36.44
CA GLU A 31 10.51 -19.08 -37.81
C GLU A 31 10.94 -18.04 -38.88
N GLY A 32 12.11 -17.41 -38.70
CA GLY A 32 12.63 -16.40 -39.65
C GLY A 32 12.13 -14.97 -39.40
N GLU A 33 11.40 -14.74 -38.31
CA GLU A 33 11.02 -13.43 -37.80
C GLU A 33 11.82 -13.08 -36.53
N TRP A 34 12.11 -11.79 -36.35
CA TRP A 34 12.84 -11.28 -35.19
C TRP A 34 11.87 -10.66 -34.18
N TYR A 35 12.07 -10.97 -32.90
CA TYR A 35 11.23 -10.51 -31.79
C TYR A 35 12.07 -9.89 -30.67
N TYR A 36 11.54 -8.82 -30.07
CA TYR A 36 12.08 -8.26 -28.84
C TYR A 36 11.46 -8.99 -27.63
N VAL A 37 12.31 -9.64 -26.84
CA VAL A 37 11.94 -10.35 -25.63
C VAL A 37 12.58 -9.63 -24.44
N GLY A 38 11.76 -8.91 -23.69
CA GLY A 38 12.15 -8.22 -22.47
C GLY A 38 11.59 -8.91 -21.23
N ARG A 39 12.37 -8.91 -20.15
CA ARG A 39 11.81 -9.08 -18.81
C ARG A 39 11.08 -7.75 -18.50
N VAL A 40 9.85 -7.81 -17.99
CA VAL A 40 9.21 -6.58 -17.47
C VAL A 40 10.05 -6.18 -16.26
N ILE A 41 10.97 -5.25 -16.45
CA ILE A 41 11.64 -4.57 -15.36
C ILE A 41 10.66 -3.50 -14.91
N THR A 42 9.70 -3.88 -14.07
CA THR A 42 9.23 -2.92 -13.07
C THR A 42 10.51 -2.44 -12.37
N ARG A 43 10.66 -1.14 -12.14
CA ARG A 43 11.73 -0.60 -11.30
C ARG A 43 11.49 -1.02 -9.84
N ASP A 44 11.21 -2.29 -9.61
CA ASP A 44 11.00 -2.86 -8.29
C ASP A 44 12.36 -2.94 -7.64
N ARG A 45 12.52 -2.14 -6.59
CA ARG A 45 13.44 -2.48 -5.50
C ARG A 45 13.22 -3.98 -5.23
N PRO A 46 14.28 -4.82 -5.26
CA PRO A 46 14.10 -6.23 -4.94
C PRO A 46 13.42 -6.32 -3.58
N SER A 47 12.43 -7.21 -3.49
CA SER A 47 11.67 -7.41 -2.26
C SER A 47 12.64 -7.58 -1.10
N ARG A 48 12.38 -6.91 0.02
CA ARG A 48 13.23 -7.10 1.20
C ARG A 48 13.03 -8.49 1.82
N GLY A 49 12.16 -9.33 1.24
CA GLY A 49 12.04 -10.75 1.52
C GLY A 49 11.59 -11.02 2.94
N TRP A 50 10.70 -10.18 3.48
CA TRP A 50 10.24 -10.32 4.86
C TRP A 50 9.53 -11.67 5.02
N PRO A 51 9.94 -12.52 5.98
CA PRO A 51 9.21 -13.74 6.27
C PRO A 51 7.78 -13.37 6.63
N ALA A 52 6.79 -14.03 6.03
CA ALA A 52 5.37 -13.79 6.32
C ALA A 52 4.99 -13.97 7.83
N ALA A 53 5.90 -14.55 8.63
CA ALA A 53 5.75 -14.77 10.07
C ALA A 53 6.45 -13.71 10.95
N GLN A 54 7.28 -12.83 10.39
CA GLN A 54 7.98 -11.78 11.12
C GLN A 54 7.95 -10.51 10.28
N LEU A 55 6.92 -9.70 10.48
CA LEU A 55 7.01 -8.29 10.14
C LEU A 55 8.12 -7.73 11.04
N LEU A 56 9.10 -7.14 10.37
CA LEU A 56 10.28 -6.47 10.87
C LEU A 56 10.25 -6.08 12.36
N GLY A 57 11.34 -6.38 13.06
CA GLY A 57 11.55 -5.88 14.42
C GLY A 57 11.54 -4.35 14.48
N ARG A 58 11.26 -3.80 15.67
CA ARG A 58 11.10 -2.35 15.91
C ARG A 58 12.21 -1.50 15.27
N ASP A 59 13.47 -1.89 15.42
CA ASP A 59 14.61 -1.14 14.87
C ASP A 59 14.58 -1.04 13.34
N GLN A 60 14.19 -2.12 12.66
CA GLN A 60 14.07 -2.13 11.20
C GLN A 60 12.87 -1.31 10.73
N ALA A 61 11.75 -1.36 11.45
CA ALA A 61 10.59 -0.51 11.17
C ALA A 61 10.93 0.99 11.34
N ASP A 62 11.74 1.32 12.35
CA ASP A 62 12.26 2.67 12.59
C ASP A 62 13.16 3.18 11.46
N GLU A 63 14.06 2.33 10.95
CA GLU A 63 14.91 2.67 9.80
C GLU A 63 14.10 2.91 8.53
N LEU A 64 13.12 2.05 8.25
CA LEU A 64 12.27 2.17 7.05
C LEU A 64 11.31 3.35 7.14
N TYR A 65 10.82 3.66 8.33
CA TYR A 65 10.10 4.89 8.60
C TYR A 65 10.97 6.11 8.24
N LYS A 66 12.21 6.17 8.73
CA LYS A 66 13.13 7.27 8.40
C LYS A 66 13.43 7.36 6.90
N GLU A 67 13.64 6.24 6.21
CA GLU A 67 13.79 6.20 4.75
C GLU A 67 12.54 6.78 4.05
N ALA A 68 11.35 6.35 4.45
CA ALA A 68 10.10 6.79 3.83
C ALA A 68 9.82 8.28 4.08
N VAL A 69 10.08 8.78 5.29
CA VAL A 69 10.00 10.20 5.63
C VAL A 69 10.98 11.00 4.78
N ALA A 70 12.23 10.59 4.67
CA ALA A 70 13.22 11.29 3.85
C ALA A 70 12.79 11.40 2.38
N VAL A 71 12.23 10.32 1.81
CA VAL A 71 11.67 10.34 0.45
C VAL A 71 10.48 11.29 0.34
N ALA A 72 9.56 11.27 1.31
CA ALA A 72 8.39 12.14 1.32
C ALA A 72 8.78 13.62 1.40
N VAL A 73 9.68 13.96 2.33
CA VAL A 73 10.23 15.31 2.51
C VAL A 73 10.91 15.79 1.23
N ALA A 74 11.78 14.97 0.64
CA ALA A 74 12.47 15.33 -0.59
C ALA A 74 11.49 15.64 -1.74
N LYS A 75 10.39 14.87 -1.84
CA LYS A 75 9.36 15.09 -2.87
C LYS A 75 8.53 16.35 -2.61
N CYS A 76 8.32 16.71 -1.34
CA CYS A 76 7.52 17.88 -0.94
C CYS A 76 8.36 19.16 -0.77
N ALA A 77 9.69 19.10 -0.84
CA ALA A 77 10.60 20.18 -0.46
C ALA A 77 10.29 21.54 -1.12
N LYS A 78 9.84 21.54 -2.37
CA LYS A 78 9.46 22.77 -3.08
C LYS A 78 8.21 23.41 -2.49
N ASP A 79 7.21 22.60 -2.16
CA ASP A 79 5.89 23.06 -1.72
C ASP A 79 5.90 23.44 -0.23
N THR A 80 6.90 22.98 0.53
CA THR A 80 7.03 23.23 1.96
C THR A 80 8.14 24.23 2.32
N ALA A 81 8.79 24.82 1.32
CA ALA A 81 9.90 25.75 1.54
C ALA A 81 9.43 27.02 2.29
N GLY A 82 10.05 27.32 3.43
CA GLY A 82 9.71 28.48 4.26
C GLY A 82 8.36 28.39 4.98
N GLN A 83 7.73 27.21 4.94
CA GLN A 83 6.46 26.95 5.60
C GLN A 83 6.70 26.37 7.00
N THR A 84 5.66 26.36 7.83
CA THR A 84 5.71 25.78 9.17
C THR A 84 4.69 24.66 9.30
N CYS A 85 4.93 23.73 10.22
CA CYS A 85 3.97 22.68 10.52
C CYS A 85 2.73 23.29 11.19
N TYR A 86 1.52 23.02 10.66
CA TYR A 86 0.27 23.55 11.23
C TYR A 86 -0.12 22.93 12.59
N ILE A 87 0.55 21.84 13.00
CA ILE A 87 0.27 21.14 14.27
C ILE A 87 1.11 21.69 15.41
N CYS A 88 2.43 21.81 15.21
CA CYS A 88 3.37 22.27 16.24
C CYS A 88 3.85 23.71 16.04
N TYR A 89 3.42 24.39 14.97
CA TYR A 89 3.78 25.78 14.67
C TYR A 89 5.28 26.08 14.63
N GLY A 90 6.11 25.07 14.31
CA GLY A 90 7.58 25.20 14.23
C GLY A 90 8.33 24.89 15.52
N GLU A 91 7.65 24.47 16.58
CA GLU A 91 8.27 24.03 17.85
C GLU A 91 8.62 22.54 17.87
N GLY A 92 8.36 21.81 16.77
CA GLY A 92 8.50 20.36 16.69
C GLY A 92 9.83 19.87 16.10
N ASP A 93 9.86 18.57 15.81
CA ASP A 93 11.02 17.79 15.33
C ASP A 93 11.81 18.41 14.17
N GLU A 94 13.06 17.97 14.03
CA GLU A 94 13.91 18.23 12.85
C GLU A 94 13.47 17.45 11.60
N ASP A 95 12.40 16.67 11.72
CA ASP A 95 11.77 15.96 10.60
C ASP A 95 11.30 16.97 9.56
N GLY A 96 11.64 16.75 8.29
CA GLY A 96 11.20 17.66 7.24
C GLY A 96 9.68 17.72 7.09
N LEU A 97 9.20 18.78 6.43
CA LEU A 97 7.79 19.01 6.18
C LEU A 97 7.30 18.25 4.95
N VAL A 98 6.03 17.83 5.00
CA VAL A 98 5.34 17.22 3.87
C VAL A 98 3.99 17.87 3.60
N ARG A 99 3.51 17.70 2.37
CA ARG A 99 2.11 17.87 1.97
C ARG A 99 1.70 16.68 1.12
N GLY A 100 0.77 15.88 1.62
CA GLY A 100 0.29 14.67 0.96
C GLY A 100 -1.20 14.63 0.70
N CYS A 101 -1.88 15.77 0.73
CA CYS A 101 -3.32 15.89 0.59
C CYS A 101 -3.69 17.06 -0.35
N ALA A 102 -4.99 17.26 -0.58
CA ALA A 102 -5.51 18.28 -1.48
C ALA A 102 -5.64 19.70 -0.88
N CYS A 103 -5.04 19.96 0.29
CA CYS A 103 -5.03 21.29 0.90
C CYS A 103 -4.38 22.35 -0.02
N ARG A 104 -4.90 23.57 0.00
CA ARG A 104 -4.41 24.71 -0.78
C ARG A 104 -3.68 25.73 0.10
N GLY A 105 -2.85 26.57 -0.52
CA GLY A 105 -2.15 27.66 0.17
C GLY A 105 -1.05 27.11 1.09
N GLU A 106 -1.08 27.51 2.35
CA GLU A 106 -0.14 27.10 3.41
C GLU A 106 -0.72 25.96 4.30
N SER A 107 -1.98 25.59 4.07
CA SER A 107 -2.67 24.56 4.86
C SER A 107 -2.15 23.14 4.60
N GLY A 108 -2.31 22.24 5.57
CA GLY A 108 -2.00 20.81 5.41
C GLY A 108 -0.50 20.48 5.30
N ILE A 109 0.38 21.43 5.65
CA ILE A 109 1.83 21.21 5.75
C ILE A 109 2.16 20.76 7.16
N ALA A 110 2.73 19.56 7.32
CA ALA A 110 3.08 19.04 8.63
C ALA A 110 4.28 18.09 8.57
N HIS A 111 4.89 17.83 9.73
CA HIS A 111 5.80 16.70 9.89
C HIS A 111 4.99 15.39 9.87
N ILE A 112 5.56 14.32 9.31
CA ILE A 112 4.94 12.98 9.37
C ILE A 112 4.76 12.55 10.84
N SER A 113 5.75 12.82 11.70
CA SER A 113 5.69 12.52 13.12
C SER A 113 4.52 13.23 13.83
N CYS A 114 4.27 14.51 13.52
CA CYS A 114 3.13 15.25 14.06
C CYS A 114 1.78 14.69 13.59
N LEU A 115 1.67 14.29 12.32
CA LEU A 115 0.46 13.64 11.80
C LEU A 115 0.21 12.29 12.49
N ALA A 116 1.25 11.48 12.61
CA ALA A 116 1.21 10.18 13.26
C ALA A 116 0.84 10.31 14.75
N GLU A 117 1.43 11.25 15.46
CA GLU A 117 1.12 11.51 16.88
C GLU A 117 -0.32 12.01 17.07
N GLN A 118 -0.82 12.86 16.17
CA GLN A 118 -2.23 13.28 16.19
C GLN A 118 -3.16 12.07 16.01
N ALA A 119 -2.91 11.22 15.01
CA ALA A 119 -3.72 10.04 14.75
C ALA A 119 -3.67 9.04 15.93
N ARG A 120 -2.47 8.76 16.45
CA ARG A 120 -2.27 7.90 17.63
C ARG A 120 -3.07 8.38 18.84
N ARG A 121 -3.03 9.68 19.14
CA ARG A 121 -3.78 10.25 20.28
C ARG A 121 -5.28 10.07 20.14
N LEU A 122 -5.83 10.25 18.94
CA LEU A 122 -7.26 10.05 18.70
C LEU A 122 -7.65 8.58 18.90
N VAL A 123 -6.84 7.64 18.40
CA VAL A 123 -7.10 6.20 18.61
C VAL A 123 -7.05 5.84 20.09
N VAL A 124 -6.01 6.27 20.81
CA VAL A 124 -5.89 6.01 22.27
C VAL A 124 -7.03 6.64 23.05
N HIS A 125 -7.48 7.83 22.66
CA HIS A 125 -8.62 8.50 23.29
C HIS A 125 -9.92 7.72 23.04
N ALA A 126 -10.18 7.32 21.79
CA ALA A 126 -11.35 6.51 21.44
C ALA A 126 -11.36 5.16 22.17
N GLU A 127 -10.20 4.49 22.28
CA GLU A 127 -10.05 3.26 23.07
C GLU A 127 -10.39 3.47 24.56
N ALA A 128 -10.00 4.62 25.13
CA ALA A 128 -10.26 4.94 26.53
C ALA A 128 -11.73 5.32 26.79
N GLU A 129 -12.41 5.88 25.80
CA GLU A 129 -13.81 6.29 25.88
C GLU A 129 -14.79 5.19 25.49
N ALA A 130 -14.32 4.15 24.78
CA ALA A 130 -15.12 3.01 24.36
C ALA A 130 -15.76 2.30 25.57
N ARG A 131 -17.02 2.66 25.84
CA ARG A 131 -17.91 1.94 26.75
C ARG A 131 -18.77 1.00 25.93
N ASP A 132 -18.35 -0.26 25.85
CA ASP A 132 -19.05 -1.44 25.30
C ASP A 132 -19.75 -1.35 23.91
N LEU A 133 -19.95 -0.19 23.26
CA LEU A 133 -20.85 -0.08 22.09
C LEU A 133 -20.56 1.07 21.08
N ASP A 134 -19.40 1.75 21.10
CA ASP A 134 -19.11 2.81 20.11
C ASP A 134 -17.93 2.45 19.18
N ASP A 135 -18.15 1.44 18.33
CA ASP A 135 -17.22 1.08 17.25
C ASP A 135 -17.04 2.25 16.25
N ASP A 136 -18.04 3.12 16.11
CA ASP A 136 -18.01 4.28 15.21
C ASP A 136 -16.96 5.31 15.63
N ALA A 137 -16.76 5.53 16.95
CA ALA A 137 -15.73 6.43 17.46
C ALA A 137 -14.32 5.94 17.14
N LEU A 138 -14.06 4.63 17.28
CA LEU A 138 -12.77 4.05 16.94
C LEU A 138 -12.49 4.13 15.44
N ASP A 139 -13.50 3.86 14.60
CA ASP A 139 -13.41 4.02 13.15
C ASP A 139 -13.14 5.48 12.75
N ALA A 140 -13.82 6.44 13.37
CA ALA A 140 -13.61 7.87 13.13
C ALA A 140 -12.20 8.31 13.55
N ALA A 141 -11.71 7.83 14.69
CA ALA A 141 -10.34 8.08 15.14
C ALA A 141 -9.30 7.46 14.19
N TRP A 142 -9.53 6.22 13.76
CA TRP A 142 -8.66 5.49 12.86
C TRP A 142 -8.49 6.20 11.51
N LYS A 143 -9.57 6.78 10.97
CA LYS A 143 -9.54 7.55 9.72
C LYS A 143 -8.46 8.62 9.72
N ARG A 144 -8.06 9.18 10.87
CA ARG A 144 -7.00 10.19 10.95
C ARG A 144 -5.64 9.72 10.44
N TRP A 145 -5.38 8.42 10.45
CA TRP A 145 -4.19 7.84 9.81
C TRP A 145 -4.22 7.95 8.28
N CYS A 146 -5.43 7.95 7.70
CA CYS A 146 -5.64 7.90 6.25
C CYS A 146 -5.99 9.28 5.66
N ILE A 147 -6.73 10.12 6.39
CA ILE A 147 -7.29 11.37 5.86
C ILE A 147 -6.71 12.61 6.53
N CYS A 148 -6.62 13.69 5.76
CA CYS A 148 -6.23 14.99 6.25
C CYS A 148 -7.32 15.61 7.13
N GLY A 149 -6.94 16.08 8.32
CA GLY A 149 -7.84 16.73 9.25
C GLY A 149 -8.44 18.07 8.82
N LEU A 150 -7.96 18.65 7.71
CA LEU A 150 -8.38 19.96 7.22
C LEU A 150 -9.23 19.87 5.95
N CYS A 151 -8.86 18.98 5.01
CA CYS A 151 -9.58 18.83 3.73
C CYS A 151 -10.33 17.49 3.59
N GLU A 152 -10.19 16.59 4.57
CA GLU A 152 -10.84 15.27 4.63
C GLU A 152 -10.52 14.35 3.44
N GLN A 153 -9.54 14.72 2.62
CA GLN A 153 -9.03 13.88 1.54
C GLN A 153 -7.98 12.91 2.06
N ASP A 154 -7.90 11.75 1.42
CA ASP A 154 -6.88 10.76 1.69
C ASP A 154 -5.48 11.34 1.48
N TYR A 155 -4.56 10.93 2.36
CA TYR A 155 -3.14 11.06 2.09
C TYR A 155 -2.76 10.13 0.95
N HIS A 156 -1.86 10.57 0.08
CA HIS A 156 -1.51 9.82 -1.13
C HIS A 156 0.00 9.72 -1.38
N GLY A 157 0.39 8.70 -2.14
CA GLY A 157 1.74 8.45 -2.61
C GLY A 157 2.76 8.29 -1.49
N VAL A 158 3.88 9.02 -1.59
CA VAL A 158 5.00 8.89 -0.64
C VAL A 158 4.63 9.30 0.80
N VAL A 159 3.64 10.18 0.97
CA VAL A 159 3.16 10.58 2.30
C VAL A 159 2.29 9.49 2.92
N SER A 160 1.39 8.88 2.14
CA SER A 160 0.63 7.69 2.56
C SER A 160 1.56 6.56 2.98
N CYS A 161 2.61 6.29 2.20
CA CYS A 161 3.63 5.30 2.56
C CYS A 161 4.37 5.63 3.86
N ALA A 162 4.77 6.89 4.07
CA ALA A 162 5.45 7.30 5.30
C ALA A 162 4.54 7.20 6.53
N LEU A 163 3.25 7.56 6.39
CA LEU A 163 2.25 7.38 7.43
C LEU A 163 1.97 5.90 7.73
N GLY A 164 1.95 5.04 6.71
CA GLY A 164 1.85 3.59 6.88
C GLY A 164 2.99 3.02 7.74
N TRP A 165 4.23 3.45 7.50
CA TRP A 165 5.36 3.08 8.34
C TRP A 165 5.26 3.64 9.77
N ALA A 166 4.83 4.88 9.91
CA ALA A 166 4.61 5.51 11.22
C ALA A 166 3.55 4.76 12.03
N CYS A 167 2.46 4.35 11.39
CA CYS A 167 1.38 3.56 11.98
C CYS A 167 1.88 2.18 12.40
N TRP A 168 2.56 1.47 11.51
CA TRP A 168 3.16 0.17 11.82
C TRP A 168 4.10 0.24 13.02
N LYS A 169 5.04 1.20 13.04
CA LYS A 169 5.95 1.46 14.16
C LYS A 169 5.24 1.77 15.48
N THR A 170 4.06 2.40 15.39
CA THR A 170 3.29 2.77 16.58
C THR A 170 2.66 1.55 17.23
N TYR A 171 2.17 0.60 16.43
CA TYR A 171 1.36 -0.51 16.92
C TYR A 171 2.03 -1.89 16.86
N LEU A 172 3.25 -2.04 16.32
CA LEU A 172 3.87 -3.37 16.13
C LEU A 172 4.02 -4.22 17.41
N ASP A 173 4.04 -3.59 18.58
CA ASP A 173 4.17 -4.29 19.87
C ASP A 173 2.81 -4.67 20.48
N ARG A 174 1.70 -4.31 19.82
CA ARG A 174 0.36 -4.68 20.26
C ARG A 174 0.11 -6.18 19.96
N PRO A 175 -0.67 -6.88 20.80
CA PRO A 175 -1.03 -8.27 20.56
C PRO A 175 -1.68 -8.49 19.18
N GLU A 176 -1.38 -9.62 18.54
CA GLU A 176 -1.94 -10.00 17.22
C GLU A 176 -3.48 -10.06 17.21
N THR A 177 -4.12 -10.20 18.37
CA THR A 177 -5.58 -10.23 18.51
C THR A 177 -6.23 -8.86 18.42
N GLU A 178 -5.47 -7.77 18.51
CA GLU A 178 -6.03 -6.43 18.51
C GLU A 178 -6.26 -5.88 17.09
N PRO A 179 -7.45 -5.31 16.79
CA PRO A 179 -7.78 -4.81 15.46
C PRO A 179 -6.80 -3.75 14.93
N VAL A 180 -6.22 -2.94 15.82
CA VAL A 180 -5.30 -1.86 15.46
C VAL A 180 -4.03 -2.35 14.75
N LEU A 181 -3.58 -3.58 15.05
CA LEU A 181 -2.38 -4.13 14.41
C LEU A 181 -2.66 -4.45 12.94
N SER A 182 -3.79 -5.12 12.66
CA SER A 182 -4.20 -5.40 11.28
C SER A 182 -4.52 -4.12 10.51
N GLY A 183 -5.16 -3.14 11.15
CA GLY A 183 -5.34 -1.81 10.57
C GLY A 183 -4.01 -1.19 10.14
N ALA A 184 -2.98 -1.24 10.99
CA ALA A 184 -1.66 -0.71 10.70
C ALA A 184 -0.98 -1.44 9.52
N MET A 185 -1.10 -2.78 9.47
CA MET A 185 -0.62 -3.58 8.35
C MET A 185 -1.32 -3.24 7.03
N SER A 186 -2.64 -3.09 7.07
CA SER A 186 -3.44 -2.71 5.91
C SER A 186 -3.07 -1.33 5.39
N LEU A 187 -2.83 -0.35 6.28
CA LEU A 187 -2.37 0.98 5.91
C LEU A 187 -0.96 0.95 5.30
N LEU A 188 -0.02 0.24 5.92
CA LEU A 188 1.33 0.06 5.40
C LEU A 188 1.31 -0.60 4.02
N GLY A 189 0.51 -1.64 3.86
CA GLY A 189 0.34 -2.33 2.58
C GLY A 189 -0.24 -1.43 1.49
N ASN A 190 -1.18 -0.53 1.82
CA ASN A 190 -1.73 0.46 0.88
C ASN A 190 -0.63 1.44 0.44
N GLY A 191 0.08 2.03 1.41
CA GLY A 191 1.13 3.00 1.14
C GLY A 191 2.28 2.42 0.30
N LEU A 192 2.72 1.19 0.61
CA LEU A 192 3.74 0.49 -0.18
C LEU A 192 3.28 0.20 -1.61
N HIS A 193 2.00 -0.17 -1.79
CA HIS A 193 1.43 -0.39 -3.11
C HIS A 193 1.42 0.90 -3.95
N GLU A 194 0.99 2.02 -3.37
CA GLU A 194 0.91 3.32 -4.06
C GLU A 194 2.27 3.82 -4.56
N VAL A 195 3.35 3.54 -3.82
CA VAL A 195 4.72 3.92 -4.22
C VAL A 195 5.41 2.87 -5.09
N GLY A 196 4.72 1.78 -5.44
CA GLY A 196 5.24 0.72 -6.30
C GLY A 196 6.21 -0.22 -5.61
N HIS A 197 6.26 -0.26 -4.28
CA HIS A 197 7.01 -1.29 -3.53
C HIS A 197 6.18 -2.58 -3.46
N LEU A 198 5.86 -3.14 -4.62
CA LEU A 198 4.81 -4.16 -4.78
C LEU A 198 5.12 -5.45 -4.03
N ALA A 199 6.40 -5.83 -3.97
CA ALA A 199 6.77 -7.06 -3.29
C ALA A 199 6.80 -6.91 -1.76
N ASP A 200 7.15 -5.73 -1.24
CA ASP A 200 7.03 -5.46 0.20
C ASP A 200 5.55 -5.35 0.60
N ALA A 201 4.71 -4.73 -0.23
CA ALA A 201 3.26 -4.71 -0.05
C ALA A 201 2.67 -6.13 -0.03
N LEU A 202 3.10 -7.00 -0.96
CA LEU A 202 2.70 -8.40 -0.98
C LEU A 202 3.06 -9.12 0.33
N SER A 203 4.30 -9.00 0.79
CA SER A 203 4.75 -9.61 2.04
C SER A 203 3.93 -9.16 3.25
N VAL A 204 3.59 -7.86 3.34
CA VAL A 204 2.72 -7.35 4.41
C VAL A 204 1.32 -7.93 4.32
N ARG A 205 0.71 -8.01 3.13
CA ARG A 205 -0.64 -8.58 2.98
C ARG A 205 -0.70 -10.07 3.25
N GLU A 206 0.35 -10.82 2.90
CA GLU A 206 0.45 -12.24 3.25
C GLU A 206 0.54 -12.44 4.76
N ALA A 207 1.35 -11.62 5.44
CA ALA A 207 1.47 -11.64 6.89
C ALA A 207 0.15 -11.24 7.59
N ASP A 208 -0.57 -10.23 7.09
CA ASP A 208 -1.85 -9.75 7.64
C ASP A 208 -2.91 -10.86 7.58
N LEU A 209 -3.07 -11.48 6.41
CA LEU A 209 -4.01 -12.59 6.22
C LEU A 209 -3.62 -13.81 7.07
N ALA A 210 -2.33 -14.13 7.18
CA ALA A 210 -1.87 -15.22 8.02
C ALA A 210 -2.16 -14.95 9.50
N MET A 211 -1.93 -13.72 9.97
CA MET A 211 -2.23 -13.28 11.32
C MET A 211 -3.73 -13.36 11.63
N MET A 212 -4.57 -12.77 10.77
CA MET A 212 -6.03 -12.83 10.91
C MET A 212 -6.56 -14.27 11.02
N ARG A 213 -6.00 -15.19 10.23
CA ARG A 213 -6.36 -16.61 10.29
C ARG A 213 -5.90 -17.28 11.58
N ARG A 214 -4.70 -16.96 12.09
CA ARG A 214 -4.17 -17.55 13.33
C ARG A 214 -5.03 -17.20 14.54
N HIS A 215 -5.46 -15.94 14.66
CA HIS A 215 -6.22 -15.48 15.82
C HIS A 215 -7.75 -15.60 15.64
N GLY A 216 -8.22 -16.08 14.50
CA GLY A 216 -9.65 -16.31 14.24
C GLY A 216 -10.45 -15.02 14.07
N ALA A 217 -9.96 -14.08 13.26
CA ALA A 217 -10.72 -12.88 12.88
C ALA A 217 -12.08 -13.22 12.26
N SER A 218 -13.00 -12.25 12.25
CA SER A 218 -14.31 -12.42 11.59
C SER A 218 -14.16 -12.79 10.12
N GLU A 219 -15.16 -13.48 9.57
CA GLU A 219 -15.14 -13.89 8.16
C GLU A 219 -15.01 -12.68 7.22
N GLU A 220 -15.69 -11.57 7.51
CA GLU A 220 -15.57 -10.34 6.71
C GLU A 220 -14.14 -9.76 6.75
N ASN A 221 -13.49 -9.74 7.92
CA ASN A 221 -12.12 -9.23 8.02
C ASN A 221 -11.15 -10.09 7.21
N ILE A 222 -11.30 -11.42 7.28
CA ILE A 222 -10.50 -12.35 6.47
C ILE A 222 -10.73 -12.11 4.97
N LEU A 223 -11.98 -11.92 4.54
CA LEU A 223 -12.30 -11.63 3.13
C LEU A 223 -11.72 -10.28 2.67
N ALA A 224 -11.74 -9.25 3.52
CA ALA A 224 -11.11 -7.97 3.23
C ALA A 224 -9.59 -8.10 3.05
N ALA A 225 -8.91 -8.83 3.95
CA ALA A 225 -7.47 -9.11 3.83
C ALA A 225 -7.14 -9.95 2.58
N GLN A 226 -7.98 -10.94 2.25
CA GLN A 226 -7.84 -11.72 1.01
C GLN A 226 -7.97 -10.86 -0.24
N SER A 227 -8.94 -9.94 -0.29
CA SER A 227 -9.10 -9.03 -1.43
C SER A 227 -7.87 -8.14 -1.61
N ALA A 228 -7.35 -7.58 -0.51
CA ALA A 228 -6.14 -6.77 -0.56
C ALA A 228 -4.90 -7.57 -1.02
N LEU A 229 -4.76 -8.82 -0.58
CA LEU A 229 -3.69 -9.70 -1.05
C LEU A 229 -3.88 -10.07 -2.54
N ALA A 230 -5.10 -10.27 -3.02
CA ALA A 230 -5.37 -10.53 -4.43
C ALA A 230 -4.93 -9.35 -5.31
N ILE A 231 -5.19 -8.11 -4.87
CA ILE A 231 -4.70 -6.88 -5.53
C ILE A 231 -3.17 -6.84 -5.58
N ALA A 232 -2.50 -7.22 -4.49
CA ALA A 232 -1.03 -7.29 -4.45
C ALA A 232 -0.47 -8.38 -5.39
N CYS A 233 -1.04 -9.59 -5.38
CA CYS A 233 -0.68 -10.68 -6.29
C CYS A 233 -0.80 -10.25 -7.76
N ALA A 234 -1.90 -9.58 -8.08
CA ALA A 234 -2.12 -9.00 -9.40
C ALA A 234 -1.05 -7.99 -9.82
N ALA A 235 -0.64 -7.11 -8.90
CA ALA A 235 0.38 -6.10 -9.16
C ALA A 235 1.75 -6.74 -9.48
N VAL A 236 2.10 -7.84 -8.79
CA VAL A 236 3.31 -8.62 -9.09
C VAL A 236 3.13 -9.65 -10.22
N ARG A 237 2.01 -9.57 -10.97
CA ARG A 237 1.69 -10.41 -12.13
C ARG A 237 1.42 -11.90 -11.81
N ASP A 238 1.15 -12.23 -10.55
CA ASP A 238 0.60 -13.53 -10.16
C ASP A 238 -0.93 -13.54 -10.33
N LEU A 239 -1.35 -13.56 -11.60
CA LEU A 239 -2.76 -13.41 -11.98
C LEU A 239 -3.60 -14.63 -11.63
N GLU A 240 -3.02 -15.83 -11.62
CA GLU A 240 -3.73 -17.06 -11.27
C GLU A 240 -4.13 -17.06 -9.80
N LYS A 241 -3.19 -16.72 -8.90
CA LYS A 241 -3.47 -16.57 -7.47
C LYS A 241 -4.47 -15.45 -7.22
N ALA A 242 -4.29 -14.29 -7.86
CA ALA A 242 -5.21 -13.17 -7.74
C ALA A 242 -6.64 -13.54 -8.17
N LEU A 243 -6.81 -14.20 -9.32
CA LEU A 243 -8.10 -14.62 -9.84
C LEU A 243 -8.80 -15.61 -8.90
N SER A 244 -8.07 -16.62 -8.40
CA SER A 244 -8.62 -17.59 -7.46
C SER A 244 -9.10 -16.89 -6.18
N MET A 245 -8.31 -15.95 -5.65
CA MET A 245 -8.66 -15.24 -4.43
C MET A 245 -9.86 -14.31 -4.62
N GLU A 246 -9.93 -13.54 -5.71
CA GLU A 246 -11.07 -12.66 -5.99
C GLU A 246 -12.38 -13.46 -6.14
N ARG A 247 -12.32 -14.65 -6.77
CA ARG A 247 -13.47 -15.55 -6.84
C ARG A 247 -13.95 -15.98 -5.46
N ASP A 248 -13.02 -16.37 -4.59
CA ASP A 248 -13.33 -16.83 -3.24
C ASP A 248 -13.89 -15.67 -2.39
N VAL A 249 -13.35 -14.46 -2.53
CA VAL A 249 -13.85 -13.24 -1.88
C VAL A 249 -15.27 -12.90 -2.34
N TYR A 250 -15.53 -12.90 -3.66
CA TYR A 250 -16.86 -12.66 -4.19
C TYR A 250 -17.87 -13.70 -3.68
N SER A 251 -17.52 -14.98 -3.74
CA SER A 251 -18.38 -16.07 -3.26
C SER A 251 -18.66 -15.97 -1.76
N GLY A 252 -17.66 -15.56 -0.97
CA GLY A 252 -17.81 -15.34 0.47
C GLY A 252 -18.73 -14.16 0.80
N ARG A 253 -18.49 -13.00 0.18
CA ARG A 253 -19.32 -11.80 0.41
C ARG A 253 -20.75 -11.96 -0.09
N LEU A 254 -20.93 -12.67 -1.21
CA LEU A 254 -22.27 -13.04 -1.69
C LEU A 254 -23.03 -13.88 -0.67
N ARG A 255 -22.36 -14.84 -0.02
CA ARG A 255 -22.97 -15.66 1.05
C ARG A 255 -23.27 -14.84 2.31
N LEU A 256 -22.35 -13.95 2.72
CA LEU A 256 -22.48 -13.19 3.96
C LEU A 256 -23.53 -12.08 3.87
N HIS A 257 -23.54 -11.31 2.78
CA HIS A 257 -24.32 -10.08 2.67
C HIS A 257 -25.38 -10.09 1.56
N GLY A 258 -25.35 -11.06 0.65
CA GLY A 258 -26.19 -11.08 -0.54
C GLY A 258 -25.64 -10.24 -1.70
N GLU A 259 -26.38 -10.24 -2.82
CA GLU A 259 -25.93 -9.71 -4.12
C GLU A 259 -25.89 -8.18 -4.17
N GLU A 260 -26.88 -7.51 -3.57
CA GLU A 260 -27.03 -6.04 -3.62
C GLU A 260 -26.09 -5.28 -2.66
N HIS A 261 -25.38 -6.00 -1.78
CA HIS A 261 -24.54 -5.35 -0.79
C HIS A 261 -23.32 -4.68 -1.44
N PRO A 262 -22.95 -3.44 -1.06
CA PRO A 262 -21.85 -2.71 -1.69
C PRO A 262 -20.53 -3.48 -1.72
N GLN A 263 -20.18 -4.21 -0.66
CA GLN A 263 -18.94 -5.01 -0.62
C GLN A 263 -18.97 -6.21 -1.58
N THR A 264 -20.15 -6.79 -1.82
CA THR A 264 -20.33 -7.88 -2.80
C THR A 264 -20.16 -7.35 -4.22
N LEU A 265 -20.73 -6.18 -4.51
CA LEU A 265 -20.61 -5.52 -5.82
C LEU A 265 -19.15 -5.13 -6.13
N ILE A 266 -18.42 -4.61 -5.13
CA ILE A 266 -16.98 -4.33 -5.27
C ILE A 266 -16.21 -5.61 -5.58
N ALA A 267 -16.47 -6.70 -4.86
CA ALA A 267 -15.82 -7.99 -5.10
C ALA A 267 -16.16 -8.58 -6.49
N ALA A 268 -17.41 -8.43 -6.94
CA ALA A 268 -17.83 -8.86 -8.28
C ALA A 268 -17.07 -8.08 -9.37
N ASN A 269 -16.93 -6.77 -9.21
CA ASN A 269 -16.18 -5.93 -10.14
C ASN A 269 -14.69 -6.29 -10.18
N ASN A 270 -14.08 -6.51 -9.01
CA ASN A 270 -12.68 -6.91 -8.94
C ASN A 270 -12.48 -8.29 -9.58
N TYR A 271 -13.35 -9.27 -9.29
CA TYR A 271 -13.31 -10.58 -9.93
C TYR A 271 -13.47 -10.49 -11.45
N ALA A 272 -14.46 -9.72 -11.94
CA ALA A 272 -14.67 -9.49 -13.36
C ALA A 272 -13.43 -8.86 -14.04
N SER A 273 -12.79 -7.90 -13.37
CA SER A 273 -11.57 -7.26 -13.89
C SER A 273 -10.38 -8.22 -14.02
N ARG A 274 -10.38 -9.34 -13.29
CA ARG A 274 -9.33 -10.38 -13.40
C ARG A 274 -9.60 -11.41 -14.49
N LEU A 275 -10.81 -11.47 -15.03
CA LEU A 275 -11.18 -12.42 -16.09
C LEU A 275 -10.79 -11.95 -17.50
N VAL A 276 -10.42 -10.68 -17.66
CA VAL A 276 -10.11 -10.02 -18.96
C VAL A 276 -8.63 -9.71 -19.06
#